data_AF-A0A5J4WYK7-F1
#
_entry.id   AF-A0A5J4WYK7-F1
#
_cell.length_a   1.000
_cell.length_b   1.000
_cell.length_c   1.000
_cell.angle_alpha   90.00
_cell.angle_beta   90.00
_cell.angle_gamma   90.00
#
_symmetry.space_group_name_H-M   'P 1'
#
loop_
_entity.id
_entity.type
_entity.pdbx_description
1 polymer ?
#
loop_
_entity_poly.entity_id
_entity_poly.type
_entity_poly.pdbx_seq_one_letter_code
_entity_poly.pdbx_strand_id
1 'polypeptide(L)'
;MFIQDIDRVVGGYLCKKCNQKLFNRSRAHFDRDFKTHLELCKGPDQLKHPKLDILAQSFMPYLKSNKTIQKLFAIGKTKLIPKDQEQGVNDILQPTKNYMYIDSETVEEQNQDDEQIYAQLQSLSIVIGTQISNKIQSKYINIRTQDFINKFIEQLWELTNQVNGANLACEPVVKFNNENEQQKHQQNIHQVAIFGFNSKNNVYLGSTTQQKQVTIRHTDYQFELVFKDVLTFIPPTTLDNFVHKYGNGTKLTQGNRKNISDKDYQEQVDDFTSSQPNGFISLDTNGNRKFKDRWAYFEFYNIRDVECIFAPINNMIDLCWQQGIDTLSQISLFQIANSIKYNYTWESFDINVDYNIETGNKEYKFYSEKWNKKVEGYLQQDIKAERDATNNVTANDMDYFNQMIPNKCCYCNAKFTNLNKPTLERIDKNIAHTKDNCKLACQLNNSTRSNNDADMAKLVIQMYKYAIVKNLPMTIEDEKVYQFLRKSIQGGLSQAENNVTAYDFDYIITHILDLDFNSLDANAFC
;
A
#
# COMPACT_ATOMS: atom_id res chain seq x y z
N MET A 1 -13.55 15.92 -7.88
CA MET A 1 -13.09 17.03 -8.73
C MET A 1 -12.47 16.49 -10.02
N PHE A 2 -12.75 17.09 -11.19
CA PHE A 2 -11.93 16.85 -12.39
C PHE A 2 -10.68 17.71 -12.25
N ILE A 3 -9.50 17.11 -12.28
CA ILE A 3 -8.26 17.88 -12.43
C ILE A 3 -8.32 18.51 -13.82
N GLN A 4 -8.62 19.81 -13.90
CA GLN A 4 -8.74 20.53 -15.17
C GLN A 4 -7.39 20.62 -15.89
N ASP A 5 -6.31 20.65 -15.13
CA ASP A 5 -4.96 20.76 -15.66
C ASP A 5 -3.99 19.89 -14.82
N ILE A 6 -3.89 18.61 -15.21
CA ILE A 6 -3.00 17.67 -14.53
C ILE A 6 -1.57 18.16 -14.55
N ASP A 7 -1.14 18.78 -15.66
CA ASP A 7 0.22 19.24 -15.87
C ASP A 7 0.63 20.29 -14.82
N ARG A 8 -0.33 21.11 -14.40
CA ARG A 8 -0.14 22.12 -13.36
C ARG A 8 0.00 21.51 -11.96
N VAL A 9 -0.65 20.38 -11.69
CA VAL A 9 -0.58 19.66 -10.40
C VAL A 9 0.75 18.93 -10.24
N VAL A 10 1.22 18.28 -11.31
CA VAL A 10 2.48 17.52 -11.32
C VAL A 10 3.71 18.41 -11.58
N GLY A 11 3.51 19.68 -11.95
CA GLY A 11 4.59 20.64 -12.19
C GLY A 11 5.35 20.41 -13.51
N GLY A 12 4.70 19.78 -14.49
CA GLY A 12 5.26 19.42 -15.80
C GLY A 12 4.18 18.87 -16.73
N TYR A 13 4.47 18.64 -18.02
CA TYR A 13 3.52 18.05 -18.97
C TYR A 13 3.51 16.52 -18.86
N LEU A 14 2.39 15.90 -18.48
CA LEU A 14 2.28 14.43 -18.44
C LEU A 14 1.80 13.90 -19.81
N CYS A 15 2.47 12.88 -20.35
CA CYS A 15 2.05 12.26 -21.61
C CYS A 15 0.67 11.61 -21.46
N LYS A 16 -0.33 12.12 -22.20
CA LYS A 16 -1.72 11.66 -22.14
C LYS A 16 -1.98 10.26 -22.71
N LYS A 17 -1.03 9.72 -23.49
CA LYS A 17 -1.14 8.38 -24.05
C LYS A 17 -0.82 7.32 -23.01
N CYS A 18 0.31 7.44 -22.31
CA CYS A 18 0.72 6.44 -21.33
C CYS A 18 0.42 6.82 -19.88
N ASN A 19 0.20 8.10 -19.58
CA ASN A 19 0.19 8.68 -18.22
C ASN A 19 1.47 8.40 -17.40
N GLN A 20 2.54 7.94 -18.05
CA GLN A 20 3.75 7.44 -17.38
C GLN A 20 4.95 8.40 -17.45
N LYS A 21 4.99 9.33 -18.42
CA LYS A 21 6.15 10.22 -18.62
C LYS A 21 5.81 11.69 -18.41
N LEU A 22 6.50 12.30 -17.45
CA LEU A 22 6.41 13.71 -17.10
C LEU A 22 7.53 14.52 -17.75
N PHE A 23 7.19 15.64 -18.39
CA PHE A 23 8.12 16.51 -19.09
C PHE A 23 8.17 17.88 -18.43
N ASN A 24 9.36 18.37 -18.11
CA ASN A 24 9.47 19.73 -17.62
C ASN A 24 9.37 20.73 -18.78
N ARG A 25 8.31 21.55 -18.81
CA ARG A 25 8.09 22.57 -19.83
C ARG A 25 9.17 23.67 -19.84
N SER A 26 9.93 23.83 -18.76
CA SER A 26 11.02 24.82 -18.68
C SER A 26 12.36 24.30 -19.20
N ARG A 27 12.48 23.02 -19.61
CA ARG A 27 13.70 22.50 -20.24
C ARG A 27 13.81 22.96 -21.68
N ALA A 28 15.01 23.38 -22.09
CA ALA A 28 15.31 23.85 -23.44
C ALA A 28 15.03 22.82 -24.55
N HIS A 29 14.99 21.52 -24.22
CA HIS A 29 14.76 20.44 -25.17
C HIS A 29 13.39 19.77 -25.04
N PHE A 30 12.45 20.42 -24.34
CA PHE A 30 11.11 19.90 -24.10
C PHE A 30 10.46 19.34 -25.38
N ASP A 31 10.40 20.14 -26.46
CA ASP A 31 9.69 19.75 -27.68
C ASP A 31 10.30 18.52 -28.36
N ARG A 32 11.64 18.44 -28.38
CA ARG A 32 12.37 17.30 -28.95
C ARG A 32 12.08 16.04 -28.14
N ASP A 33 12.30 16.10 -26.83
CA ASP A 33 12.21 14.94 -25.94
C ASP A 33 10.75 14.44 -25.85
N PHE A 34 9.77 15.36 -25.87
CA PHE A 34 8.35 15.05 -25.89
C PHE A 34 7.93 14.38 -27.20
N LYS A 35 8.38 14.90 -28.34
CA LYS A 35 8.09 14.34 -29.66
C LYS A 35 8.68 12.94 -29.83
N THR A 36 9.94 12.74 -29.49
CA THR A 36 10.60 11.42 -29.53
C THR A 36 9.86 10.41 -28.65
N HIS A 37 9.37 10.83 -27.49
CA HIS A 37 8.56 9.95 -26.66
C HIS A 37 7.21 9.60 -27.29
N LEU A 38 6.49 10.57 -27.88
CA LEU A 38 5.19 10.31 -28.51
C LEU A 38 5.29 9.33 -29.68
N GLU A 39 6.39 9.35 -30.42
CA GLU A 39 6.68 8.43 -31.53
C GLU A 39 6.91 6.99 -31.05
N LEU A 40 7.47 6.81 -29.84
CA LEU A 40 7.77 5.51 -29.25
C LEU A 40 6.67 5.01 -28.29
N CYS A 41 5.76 5.88 -27.87
CA CYS A 41 4.75 5.59 -26.85
C CYS A 41 3.64 4.68 -27.40
N LYS A 42 3.71 3.37 -27.08
CA LYS A 42 2.70 2.35 -27.42
C LYS A 42 1.54 2.23 -26.40
N GLY A 43 1.47 3.11 -25.41
CA GLY A 43 0.41 3.08 -24.40
C GLY A 43 -0.99 3.26 -25.02
N PRO A 44 -2.03 2.57 -24.53
CA PRO A 44 -3.40 2.77 -24.98
C PRO A 44 -3.86 4.19 -24.63
N ASP A 45 -4.63 4.87 -25.49
CA ASP A 45 -5.16 6.21 -25.18
C ASP A 45 -6.00 6.19 -23.89
N GLN A 46 -5.36 6.49 -22.75
CA GLN A 46 -6.02 6.55 -21.46
C GLN A 46 -6.51 7.97 -21.21
N LEU A 47 -7.66 8.31 -21.79
CA LEU A 47 -8.40 9.55 -21.51
C LEU A 47 -8.92 9.69 -20.06
N LYS A 48 -8.61 8.74 -19.17
CA LYS A 48 -9.04 8.81 -17.78
C LYS A 48 -8.13 9.77 -17.02
N HIS A 49 -8.54 11.04 -16.98
CA HIS A 49 -8.03 11.98 -16.00
C HIS A 49 -8.19 11.40 -14.58
N PRO A 50 -7.19 11.57 -13.69
CA PRO A 50 -7.37 11.27 -12.27
C PRO A 50 -8.56 12.12 -11.80
N LYS A 51 -9.64 11.42 -11.43
CA LYS A 51 -10.77 12.05 -10.76
C LYS A 51 -10.38 12.07 -9.31
N LEU A 52 -10.03 13.25 -8.80
CA LEU A 52 -10.13 13.46 -7.36
C LEU A 52 -11.58 13.18 -6.98
N ASP A 53 -11.79 12.57 -5.82
CA ASP A 53 -13.15 12.33 -5.39
C ASP A 53 -13.94 13.63 -5.37
N ILE A 54 -15.24 13.54 -5.67
CA ILE A 54 -16.13 14.71 -5.64
C ILE A 54 -16.38 15.15 -4.18
N LEU A 55 -15.82 14.42 -3.21
CA LEU A 55 -16.11 14.51 -1.79
C LEU A 55 -14.85 14.24 -0.97
N ALA A 56 -14.68 14.99 0.11
CA ALA A 56 -13.61 14.85 1.07
C ALA A 56 -13.83 13.52 1.77
N GLN A 57 -12.81 12.69 1.76
CA GLN A 57 -12.82 11.46 2.50
C GLN A 57 -12.21 11.70 3.87
N SER A 58 -12.83 11.14 4.89
CA SER A 58 -12.22 11.01 6.22
C SER A 58 -10.85 10.37 6.11
N PHE A 59 -9.85 10.93 6.78
CA PHE A 59 -8.49 10.40 6.70
C PHE A 59 -8.27 9.34 7.79
N MET A 60 -8.12 8.09 7.36
CA MET A 60 -7.92 6.94 8.25
C MET A 60 -7.12 5.83 7.53
N PRO A 61 -5.78 5.92 7.53
CA PRO A 61 -4.91 5.13 6.65
C PRO A 61 -5.05 3.63 6.80
N TYR A 62 -4.98 3.13 8.04
CA TYR A 62 -4.99 1.68 8.32
C TYR A 62 -6.29 1.01 7.89
N LEU A 63 -7.43 1.65 8.17
CA LEU A 63 -8.72 1.14 7.73
C LEU A 63 -8.76 1.17 6.19
N LYS A 64 -8.37 2.28 5.55
CA LYS A 64 -8.43 2.41 4.08
C LYS A 64 -7.52 1.44 3.32
N SER A 65 -6.41 1.01 3.89
CA SER A 65 -5.44 0.16 3.16
C SER A 65 -5.91 -1.27 2.94
N ASN A 66 -6.83 -1.79 3.76
CA ASN A 66 -7.25 -3.19 3.67
C ASN A 66 -8.78 -3.36 3.69
N LYS A 67 -9.37 -3.76 2.55
CA LYS A 67 -10.83 -3.96 2.40
C LYS A 67 -11.40 -5.01 3.37
N THR A 68 -10.64 -6.05 3.71
CA THR A 68 -11.04 -7.09 4.66
C THR A 68 -11.23 -6.49 6.04
N ILE A 69 -10.26 -5.68 6.50
CA ILE A 69 -10.33 -4.97 7.78
C ILE A 69 -11.49 -3.99 7.79
N GLN A 70 -11.68 -3.21 6.72
CA GLN A 70 -12.83 -2.30 6.60
C GLN A 70 -14.15 -3.03 6.75
N LYS A 71 -14.30 -4.16 6.07
CA LYS A 71 -15.54 -4.92 6.07
C LYS A 71 -15.80 -5.53 7.43
N LEU A 72 -14.79 -6.13 8.07
CA LEU A 72 -14.89 -6.65 9.43
C LEU A 72 -15.25 -5.55 10.44
N PHE A 73 -14.66 -4.36 10.29
CA PHE A 73 -14.95 -3.22 11.14
C PHE A 73 -16.39 -2.72 10.94
N ALA A 74 -16.84 -2.63 9.68
CA ALA A 74 -18.18 -2.18 9.34
C ALA A 74 -19.29 -3.09 9.93
N ILE A 75 -19.02 -4.39 10.07
CA ILE A 75 -19.97 -5.35 10.65
C ILE A 75 -19.74 -5.60 12.15
N GLY A 76 -18.85 -4.82 12.79
CA GLY A 76 -18.58 -4.90 14.23
C GLY A 76 -17.82 -6.16 14.66
N LYS A 77 -17.11 -6.83 13.75
CA LYS A 77 -16.30 -8.04 14.03
C LYS A 77 -14.85 -7.73 14.40
N THR A 78 -14.43 -6.47 14.32
CA THR A 78 -13.13 -6.00 14.81
C THR A 78 -13.25 -4.54 15.28
N LYS A 79 -12.26 -4.06 16.02
CA LYS A 79 -12.13 -2.67 16.50
C LYS A 79 -10.79 -2.07 16.03
N LEU A 80 -10.65 -0.76 16.15
CA LEU A 80 -9.44 -0.03 15.72
C LEU A 80 -8.24 -0.28 16.62
N ILE A 81 -8.48 -0.44 17.92
CA ILE A 81 -7.45 -0.66 18.93
C ILE A 81 -7.83 -1.92 19.71
N PRO A 82 -7.02 -2.99 19.64
CA PRO A 82 -7.29 -4.25 20.35
C PRO A 82 -7.23 -4.14 21.88
N LYS A 83 -6.55 -3.11 22.44
CA LYS A 83 -6.36 -2.95 23.89
C LYS A 83 -7.64 -2.80 24.70
N ASP A 84 -8.75 -2.37 24.09
CA ASP A 84 -10.04 -2.17 24.74
C ASP A 84 -10.95 -3.42 24.69
N GLN A 85 -10.36 -4.60 24.53
CA GLN A 85 -11.11 -5.85 24.60
C GLN A 85 -11.45 -6.20 26.06
N GLU A 86 -12.73 -6.07 26.41
CA GLU A 86 -13.32 -6.91 27.45
C GLU A 86 -13.17 -8.39 27.06
N GLN A 87 -12.99 -9.27 28.05
CA GLN A 87 -12.92 -10.72 27.85
C GLN A 87 -14.16 -11.20 27.06
N GLY A 88 -13.97 -11.63 25.80
CA GLY A 88 -15.03 -12.30 25.02
C GLY A 88 -15.18 -11.89 23.56
N VAL A 89 -14.47 -10.87 23.06
CA VAL A 89 -14.41 -10.61 21.60
C VAL A 89 -13.26 -11.42 21.01
N ASN A 90 -13.58 -12.53 20.33
CA ASN A 90 -12.60 -13.29 19.56
C ASN A 90 -12.09 -12.41 18.41
N ASP A 91 -10.85 -11.94 18.49
CA ASP A 91 -10.22 -11.24 17.38
C ASP A 91 -10.05 -12.22 16.22
N ILE A 92 -10.80 -11.98 15.15
CA ILE A 92 -10.71 -12.76 13.92
C ILE A 92 -9.40 -12.42 13.18
N LEU A 93 -8.80 -11.26 13.49
CA LEU A 93 -7.56 -10.81 12.90
C LEU A 93 -6.35 -11.30 13.71
N GLN A 94 -5.29 -11.63 12.99
CA GLN A 94 -3.98 -11.96 13.56
C GLN A 94 -2.92 -11.13 12.83
N PRO A 95 -1.82 -10.78 13.51
CA PRO A 95 -0.72 -10.09 12.84
C PRO A 95 -0.10 -11.00 11.78
N THR A 96 0.22 -10.43 10.62
CA THR A 96 0.94 -11.16 9.57
C THR A 96 2.34 -11.50 10.07
N LYS A 97 2.63 -12.80 10.24
CA LYS A 97 3.90 -13.31 10.74
C LYS A 97 4.59 -14.29 9.79
N ASN A 98 4.04 -14.54 8.61
CA ASN A 98 4.75 -15.29 7.57
C ASN A 98 5.41 -14.31 6.60
N TYR A 99 6.73 -14.33 6.55
CA TYR A 99 7.56 -13.44 5.75
C TYR A 99 8.93 -14.07 5.49
N MET A 100 9.73 -13.42 4.65
CA MET A 100 11.08 -13.86 4.30
C MET A 100 12.14 -12.85 4.73
N TYR A 101 13.37 -13.30 4.90
CA TYR A 101 14.54 -12.47 5.08
C TYR A 101 15.65 -13.00 4.17
N ILE A 102 16.32 -12.14 3.43
CA ILE A 102 17.41 -12.52 2.54
C ILE A 102 18.67 -11.77 2.96
N ASP A 103 19.78 -12.47 3.08
CA ASP A 103 21.09 -11.82 3.20
C ASP A 103 22.01 -12.33 2.11
N SER A 104 22.85 -11.46 1.59
CA SER A 104 23.85 -11.81 0.59
C SER A 104 25.22 -11.31 1.00
N GLU A 105 26.20 -12.20 0.89
CA GLU A 105 27.61 -11.81 0.95
C GLU A 105 28.05 -11.44 -0.46
N THR A 106 28.64 -10.26 -0.62
CA THR A 106 29.02 -9.68 -1.91
C THR A 106 30.48 -9.29 -1.96
N VAL A 107 31.06 -9.27 -3.15
CA VAL A 107 32.41 -8.76 -3.46
C VAL A 107 32.31 -7.65 -4.50
N GLU A 108 33.22 -6.68 -4.44
CA GLU A 108 33.33 -5.65 -5.47
C GLU A 108 34.11 -6.21 -6.67
N GLU A 109 33.55 -6.07 -7.86
CA GLU A 109 34.16 -6.36 -9.15
C GLU A 109 34.41 -5.02 -9.86
N GLN A 110 35.67 -4.71 -10.18
CA GLN A 110 36.02 -3.51 -10.94
C GLN A 110 36.06 -3.82 -12.44
N ASN A 111 35.14 -3.21 -13.21
CA ASN A 111 35.27 -3.19 -14.67
C ASN A 111 36.34 -2.15 -15.06
N GLN A 112 37.46 -2.61 -15.62
CA GLN A 112 38.59 -1.75 -16.03
C GLN A 112 38.38 -1.03 -17.37
N ASP A 113 37.22 -1.17 -18.02
CA ASP A 113 37.08 -0.83 -19.45
C ASP A 113 36.50 0.55 -19.79
N ASP A 114 36.22 1.44 -18.83
CA ASP A 114 35.82 2.82 -19.16
C ASP A 114 36.27 3.83 -18.09
N GLU A 115 36.47 5.11 -18.48
CA GLU A 115 36.95 6.25 -17.67
C GLU A 115 36.05 6.60 -16.43
N GLN A 116 35.09 5.75 -16.07
CA GLN A 116 34.30 5.82 -14.85
C GLN A 116 34.31 4.45 -14.14
N ILE A 117 35.05 4.35 -13.04
CA ILE A 117 35.07 3.16 -12.19
C ILE A 117 33.70 3.03 -11.50
N TYR A 118 32.85 2.14 -12.01
CA TYR A 118 31.67 1.65 -11.30
C TYR A 118 32.03 0.29 -10.69
N ALA A 119 32.17 0.23 -9.36
CA ALA A 119 32.30 -1.05 -8.66
C ALA A 119 30.97 -1.81 -8.77
N GLN A 120 30.98 -2.99 -9.38
CA GLN A 120 29.83 -3.87 -9.51
C GLN A 120 29.87 -4.90 -8.38
N LEU A 121 28.80 -5.05 -7.59
CA LEU A 121 28.76 -6.04 -6.51
C LEU A 121 28.35 -7.40 -7.06
N GLN A 122 29.22 -8.40 -6.96
CA GLN A 122 28.92 -9.80 -7.28
C GLN A 122 28.57 -10.57 -6.00
N SER A 123 27.48 -11.34 -6.03
CA SER A 123 27.07 -12.17 -4.87
C SER A 123 27.91 -13.45 -4.78
N LEU A 124 28.58 -13.66 -3.64
CA LEU A 124 29.31 -14.89 -3.31
C LEU A 124 28.40 -15.98 -2.74
N SER A 125 27.49 -15.57 -1.86
CA SER A 125 26.52 -16.48 -1.24
C SER A 125 25.27 -15.74 -0.84
N ILE A 126 24.15 -16.45 -0.83
CA ILE A 126 22.84 -15.94 -0.46
C ILE A 126 22.22 -16.92 0.53
N VAL A 127 21.65 -16.38 1.61
CA VAL A 127 20.79 -17.11 2.52
C VAL A 127 19.38 -16.56 2.39
N ILE A 128 18.42 -17.45 2.14
CA ILE A 128 16.99 -17.14 2.21
C ILE A 128 16.43 -17.78 3.47
N GLY A 129 16.08 -16.95 4.44
CA GLY A 129 15.30 -17.33 5.61
C GLY A 129 13.81 -17.16 5.34
N THR A 130 12.99 -18.09 5.84
CA THR A 130 11.54 -17.97 5.88
C THR A 130 11.03 -18.17 7.29
N GLN A 131 9.99 -17.44 7.64
CA GLN A 131 9.15 -17.77 8.78
C GLN A 131 7.78 -18.18 8.28
N ILE A 132 7.38 -19.41 8.62
CA ILE A 132 6.09 -19.97 8.23
C ILE A 132 5.50 -20.66 9.45
N SER A 133 4.31 -20.22 9.89
CA SER A 133 3.61 -20.80 11.05
C SER A 133 4.50 -20.91 12.29
N ASN A 134 5.23 -19.83 12.61
CA ASN A 134 6.21 -19.73 13.71
C ASN A 134 7.42 -20.68 13.63
N LYS A 135 7.70 -21.27 12.45
CA LYS A 135 8.91 -22.05 12.21
C LYS A 135 9.83 -21.28 11.28
N ILE A 136 11.09 -21.16 11.69
CA ILE A 136 12.16 -20.56 10.89
C ILE A 136 12.83 -21.68 10.08
N GLN A 137 13.07 -21.40 8.81
CA GLN A 137 13.80 -22.29 7.90
C GLN A 137 14.76 -21.45 7.07
N SER A 138 15.96 -21.96 6.83
CA SER A 138 16.99 -21.26 6.06
C SER A 138 17.47 -22.12 4.90
N LYS A 139 17.65 -21.51 3.73
CA LYS A 139 18.28 -22.12 2.55
C LYS A 139 19.53 -21.32 2.20
N TYR A 140 20.65 -22.01 2.07
CA TYR A 140 21.93 -21.43 1.69
C TYR A 140 22.31 -21.86 0.28
N ILE A 141 22.76 -20.92 -0.52
CA ILE A 141 23.30 -21.15 -1.86
C ILE A 141 24.53 -20.27 -2.04
N ASN A 142 25.55 -20.76 -2.75
CA ASN A 142 26.76 -20.00 -3.04
C ASN A 142 27.23 -20.18 -4.48
N ILE A 143 28.19 -19.35 -4.89
CA ILE A 143 28.74 -19.27 -6.25
C ILE A 143 29.32 -20.60 -6.79
N ARG A 144 29.65 -21.57 -5.93
CA ARG A 144 30.08 -22.91 -6.38
C ARG A 144 28.92 -23.76 -6.90
N THR A 145 27.68 -23.29 -6.74
CA THR A 145 26.49 -23.95 -7.27
C THR A 145 26.40 -23.69 -8.76
N GLN A 146 26.35 -24.75 -9.57
CA GLN A 146 26.10 -24.61 -11.01
C GLN A 146 24.78 -23.86 -11.23
N ASP A 147 24.82 -22.84 -12.08
CA ASP A 147 23.69 -21.95 -12.36
C ASP A 147 23.15 -21.21 -11.13
N PHE A 148 24.08 -20.64 -10.36
CA PHE A 148 23.86 -20.02 -9.05
C PHE A 148 22.68 -19.05 -8.99
N ILE A 149 22.61 -18.07 -9.90
CA ILE A 149 21.59 -17.03 -9.88
C ILE A 149 20.20 -17.58 -10.24
N ASN A 150 20.10 -18.43 -11.26
CA ASN A 150 18.81 -19.02 -11.63
C ASN A 150 18.27 -19.91 -10.52
N LYS A 151 19.12 -20.74 -9.89
CA LYS A 151 18.72 -21.54 -8.72
C LYS A 151 18.32 -20.70 -7.52
N PHE A 152 18.95 -19.55 -7.31
CA PHE A 152 18.51 -18.60 -6.29
C PHE A 152 17.11 -18.06 -6.61
N ILE A 153 16.86 -17.64 -7.86
CA ILE A 153 15.56 -17.12 -8.30
C ILE A 153 14.47 -18.19 -8.17
N GLU A 154 14.74 -19.43 -8.59
CA GLU A 154 13.82 -20.56 -8.45
C GLU A 154 13.44 -20.79 -6.98
N GLN A 155 14.44 -20.85 -6.09
CA GLN A 155 14.22 -21.03 -4.65
C GLN A 155 13.47 -19.85 -4.02
N LEU A 156 13.75 -18.62 -4.46
CA LEU A 156 13.06 -17.42 -4.00
C LEU A 156 11.55 -17.53 -4.28
N TRP A 157 11.17 -17.87 -5.51
CA TRP A 157 9.76 -18.01 -5.87
C TRP A 157 9.08 -19.21 -5.18
N GLU A 158 9.77 -20.36 -5.08
CA GLU A 158 9.25 -21.54 -4.38
C GLU A 158 8.91 -21.22 -2.91
N LEU A 159 9.86 -20.62 -2.19
CA LEU A 159 9.68 -20.25 -0.79
C LEU A 159 8.64 -19.15 -0.63
N THR A 160 8.60 -18.17 -1.52
CA THR A 160 7.58 -17.11 -1.50
C THR A 160 6.18 -17.69 -1.67
N ASN A 161 6.01 -18.68 -2.56
CA ASN A 161 4.73 -19.36 -2.75
C ASN A 161 4.27 -20.10 -1.48
N GLN A 162 5.20 -20.74 -0.74
CA GLN A 162 4.89 -21.37 0.54
C GLN A 162 4.47 -20.34 1.61
N VAL A 163 5.19 -19.22 1.71
CA VAL A 163 4.84 -18.11 2.61
C VAL A 163 3.47 -17.52 2.26
N ASN A 164 3.20 -17.31 0.96
CA ASN A 164 1.90 -16.84 0.48
C ASN A 164 0.77 -17.79 0.88
N GLY A 165 0.95 -19.10 0.66
CA GLY A 165 -0.02 -20.12 1.07
C GLY A 165 -0.31 -20.09 2.57
N ALA A 166 0.71 -19.87 3.40
CA ALA A 166 0.54 -19.73 4.85
C ALA A 166 -0.18 -18.43 5.24
N ASN A 167 0.09 -17.31 4.55
CA ASN A 167 -0.64 -16.06 4.75
C ASN A 167 -2.11 -16.21 4.38
N LEU A 168 -2.43 -16.81 3.24
CA LEU A 168 -3.80 -17.09 2.80
C LEU A 168 -4.57 -17.97 3.81
N ALA A 169 -3.90 -18.95 4.42
CA ALA A 169 -4.52 -19.80 5.44
C ALA A 169 -4.89 -19.04 6.73
N CYS A 170 -4.22 -17.92 7.00
CA CYS A 170 -4.50 -17.04 8.12
C CYS A 170 -5.50 -15.92 7.77
N GLU A 171 -5.82 -15.70 6.50
CA GLU A 171 -6.76 -14.64 6.11
C GLU A 171 -8.18 -14.95 6.57
N PRO A 172 -8.89 -13.97 7.16
CA PRO A 172 -10.24 -14.19 7.61
C PRO A 172 -11.20 -14.25 6.42
N VAL A 173 -12.12 -15.22 6.46
CA VAL A 173 -13.16 -15.34 5.43
C VAL A 173 -14.18 -14.22 5.59
N VAL A 174 -14.20 -13.31 4.61
CA VAL A 174 -15.15 -12.20 4.56
C VAL A 174 -16.09 -12.33 3.37
N LYS A 175 -17.38 -12.19 3.64
CA LYS A 175 -18.43 -12.16 2.62
C LYS A 175 -18.86 -10.71 2.36
N PHE A 176 -18.83 -10.33 1.10
CA PHE A 176 -19.37 -9.07 0.61
C PHE A 176 -20.82 -9.27 0.13
N ASN A 177 -21.63 -8.24 0.28
CA ASN A 177 -23.04 -8.24 -0.08
C ASN A 177 -23.26 -8.14 -1.61
N ASN A 178 -22.20 -7.82 -2.35
CA ASN A 178 -22.22 -7.63 -3.80
C ASN A 178 -21.24 -8.64 -4.43
N GLU A 179 -21.74 -9.48 -5.34
CA GLU A 179 -20.93 -10.47 -6.07
C GLU A 179 -19.77 -9.82 -6.84
N ASN A 180 -19.97 -8.64 -7.43
CA ASN A 180 -18.91 -7.94 -8.13
C ASN A 180 -17.78 -7.50 -7.17
N GLU A 181 -18.11 -7.07 -5.96
CA GLU A 181 -17.09 -6.73 -4.96
C GLU A 181 -16.42 -7.99 -4.38
N GLN A 182 -17.18 -9.08 -4.23
CA GLN A 182 -16.62 -10.38 -3.85
C GLN A 182 -15.59 -10.86 -4.88
N GLN A 183 -15.93 -10.81 -6.18
CA GLN A 183 -15.04 -11.19 -7.27
C GLN A 183 -13.79 -10.31 -7.34
N LYS A 184 -13.94 -8.98 -7.26
CA LYS A 184 -12.80 -8.05 -7.19
C LYS A 184 -11.89 -8.36 -6.01
N HIS A 185 -12.47 -8.64 -4.84
CA HIS A 185 -11.71 -8.98 -3.66
C HIS A 185 -10.95 -10.29 -3.82
N GLN A 186 -11.55 -11.31 -4.44
CA GLN A 186 -10.91 -12.58 -4.77
C GLN A 186 -9.80 -12.45 -5.84
N GLN A 187 -9.86 -11.42 -6.69
CA GLN A 187 -8.85 -11.11 -7.69
C GLN A 187 -7.72 -10.20 -7.18
N ASN A 188 -7.77 -9.79 -5.90
CA ASN A 188 -6.68 -9.00 -5.33
C ASN A 188 -5.39 -9.80 -5.33
N ILE A 189 -4.30 -9.14 -5.68
CA ILE A 189 -2.96 -9.71 -5.69
C ILE A 189 -2.40 -9.60 -4.27
N HIS A 190 -2.05 -10.74 -3.68
CA HIS A 190 -1.45 -10.78 -2.35
C HIS A 190 0.00 -10.33 -2.39
N GLN A 191 0.48 -9.75 -1.29
CA GLN A 191 1.85 -9.27 -1.17
C GLN A 191 2.59 -10.07 -0.10
N VAL A 192 3.76 -10.59 -0.45
CA VAL A 192 4.66 -11.28 0.48
C VAL A 192 5.82 -10.37 0.83
N ALA A 193 5.97 -10.08 2.12
CA ALA A 193 7.07 -9.24 2.62
C ALA A 193 8.39 -10.02 2.65
N ILE A 194 9.43 -9.39 2.11
CA ILE A 194 10.82 -9.89 2.11
C ILE A 194 11.73 -8.81 2.68
N PHE A 195 12.41 -9.11 3.78
CA PHE A 195 13.40 -8.22 4.39
C PHE A 195 14.82 -8.54 3.90
N GLY A 196 15.76 -7.62 4.16
CA GLY A 196 17.18 -7.78 3.79
C GLY A 196 17.63 -6.93 2.60
N PHE A 197 16.74 -6.05 2.12
CA PHE A 197 17.05 -5.03 1.12
C PHE A 197 17.72 -3.81 1.78
N ASN A 198 18.84 -3.33 1.24
CA ASN A 198 19.49 -2.09 1.69
C ASN A 198 19.16 -0.91 0.77
N SER A 199 18.35 0.01 1.28
CA SER A 199 17.86 1.19 0.57
C SER A 199 18.94 2.21 0.15
N LYS A 200 20.15 2.12 0.72
CA LYS A 200 21.21 3.14 0.55
C LYS A 200 22.12 2.92 -0.66
N ASN A 201 22.18 1.72 -1.23
CA ASN A 201 23.20 1.33 -2.23
C ASN A 201 22.68 1.19 -3.67
N ASN A 202 21.46 1.62 -3.97
CA ASN A 202 20.89 1.48 -5.33
C ASN A 202 21.21 2.68 -6.22
N VAL A 203 22.44 2.74 -6.73
CA VAL A 203 22.85 3.73 -7.75
C VAL A 203 22.15 3.47 -9.10
N TYR A 204 21.77 2.22 -9.39
CA TYR A 204 21.21 1.77 -10.67
C TYR A 204 19.79 2.30 -11.00
N LEU A 205 19.05 2.87 -10.04
CA LEU A 205 17.66 3.32 -10.25
C LEU A 205 17.50 4.85 -10.23
N GLY A 206 18.60 5.61 -10.24
CA GLY A 206 18.62 7.04 -10.54
C GLY A 206 17.73 7.93 -9.69
N SER A 207 18.06 8.18 -8.42
CA SER A 207 17.65 9.38 -7.65
C SER A 207 18.19 9.37 -6.20
N THR A 208 18.42 10.56 -5.64
CA THR A 208 18.99 10.89 -4.32
C THR A 208 18.06 10.64 -3.10
N THR A 209 16.95 9.92 -3.26
CA THR A 209 16.00 9.58 -2.17
C THR A 209 16.05 8.10 -1.82
N GLN A 210 16.23 7.76 -0.53
CA GLN A 210 16.25 6.38 -0.02
C GLN A 210 14.97 5.63 -0.43
N GLN A 211 15.12 4.59 -1.24
CA GLN A 211 14.00 3.72 -1.66
C GLN A 211 13.52 2.89 -0.47
N LYS A 212 12.25 3.05 -0.07
CA LYS A 212 11.73 2.36 1.14
C LYS A 212 11.32 0.92 0.88
N GLN A 213 10.88 0.61 -0.34
CA GLN A 213 10.47 -0.73 -0.75
C GLN A 213 10.64 -0.92 -2.27
N VAL A 214 10.74 -2.18 -2.70
CA VAL A 214 10.69 -2.58 -4.11
C VAL A 214 9.66 -3.70 -4.25
N THR A 215 8.74 -3.57 -5.20
CA THR A 215 7.73 -4.61 -5.49
C THR A 215 8.04 -5.28 -6.82
N ILE A 216 8.12 -6.61 -6.82
CA ILE A 216 8.33 -7.43 -8.01
C ILE A 216 7.08 -8.25 -8.28
N ARG A 217 6.60 -8.20 -9.52
CA ARG A 217 5.47 -8.98 -10.01
C ARG A 217 5.91 -9.86 -11.16
N HIS A 218 5.48 -11.11 -11.14
CA HIS A 218 5.67 -12.05 -12.24
C HIS A 218 4.31 -12.58 -12.70
N THR A 219 4.13 -12.79 -14.00
CA THR A 219 2.82 -13.15 -14.59
C THR A 219 2.33 -14.52 -14.14
N ASP A 220 3.25 -15.43 -13.82
CA ASP A 220 2.94 -16.82 -13.49
C ASP A 220 2.48 -17.00 -12.04
N TYR A 221 2.63 -15.96 -11.20
CA TYR A 221 2.28 -15.99 -9.80
C TYR A 221 1.14 -15.01 -9.49
N GLN A 222 0.20 -15.43 -8.65
CA GLN A 222 -0.93 -14.60 -8.21
C GLN A 222 -0.60 -13.75 -6.97
N PHE A 223 0.68 -13.45 -6.77
CA PHE A 223 1.17 -12.63 -5.66
C PHE A 223 2.38 -11.79 -6.11
N GLU A 224 2.72 -10.80 -5.29
CA GLU A 224 3.83 -9.88 -5.45
C GLU A 224 4.87 -10.08 -4.33
N LEU A 225 6.15 -9.92 -4.68
CA LEU A 225 7.25 -9.88 -3.71
C LEU A 225 7.48 -8.43 -3.32
N VAL A 226 7.41 -8.11 -2.04
CA VAL A 226 7.63 -6.75 -1.54
C VAL A 226 8.89 -6.73 -0.69
N PHE A 227 9.99 -6.31 -1.30
CA PHE A 227 11.28 -6.11 -0.64
C PHE A 227 11.21 -4.86 0.23
N LYS A 228 11.54 -5.02 1.50
CA LYS A 228 11.46 -3.98 2.53
C LYS A 228 12.80 -3.88 3.26
N ASP A 229 13.22 -2.66 3.52
CA ASP A 229 14.38 -2.40 4.39
C ASP A 229 13.90 -2.36 5.85
N VAL A 230 14.37 -3.30 6.67
CA VAL A 230 13.99 -3.40 8.09
C VAL A 230 14.31 -2.10 8.86
N LEU A 231 15.35 -1.37 8.46
CA LEU A 231 15.75 -0.14 9.12
C LEU A 231 14.76 1.01 8.87
N THR A 232 13.89 0.91 7.85
CA THR A 232 12.83 1.91 7.61
C THR A 232 11.70 1.84 8.64
N PHE A 233 11.62 0.75 9.41
CA PHE A 233 10.59 0.51 10.43
C PHE A 233 11.02 0.94 11.83
N ILE A 234 12.23 1.47 12.00
CA ILE A 234 12.78 1.88 13.29
C ILE A 234 13.47 3.24 13.20
N PRO A 235 13.70 3.94 14.33
CA PRO A 235 14.50 5.16 14.34
C PRO A 235 15.90 4.88 13.79
N PRO A 236 16.57 5.87 13.14
CA PRO A 236 17.88 5.68 12.54
C PRO A 236 18.88 5.01 13.50
N THR A 237 19.30 3.80 13.14
CA THR A 237 20.22 2.98 13.94
C THR A 237 20.92 1.95 13.05
N THR A 238 21.87 1.21 13.61
CA THR A 238 22.51 0.07 12.95
C THR A 238 21.68 -1.20 13.09
N LEU A 239 21.87 -2.15 12.16
CA LEU A 239 21.25 -3.48 12.26
C LEU A 239 21.65 -4.20 13.55
N ASP A 240 22.92 -4.10 13.97
CA ASP A 240 23.41 -4.64 15.24
C ASP A 240 22.61 -4.10 16.45
N ASN A 241 22.38 -2.79 16.49
CA ASN A 241 21.62 -2.17 17.56
C ASN A 241 20.15 -2.59 17.53
N PHE A 242 19.57 -2.80 16.34
CA PHE A 242 18.22 -3.34 16.19
C PHE A 242 18.13 -4.76 16.77
N VAL A 243 19.04 -5.66 16.37
CA VAL A 243 19.08 -7.04 16.88
C VAL A 243 19.33 -7.06 18.37
N HIS A 244 20.23 -6.22 18.90
CA HIS A 244 20.46 -6.15 20.33
C HIS A 244 19.21 -5.69 21.10
N LYS A 245 18.54 -4.63 20.62
CA LYS A 245 17.39 -4.03 21.30
C LYS A 245 16.14 -4.91 21.26
N TYR A 246 15.85 -5.52 20.12
CA TYR A 246 14.63 -6.32 19.92
C TYR A 246 14.87 -7.83 19.99
N GLY A 247 16.12 -8.30 19.97
CA GLY A 247 16.49 -9.72 20.03
C GLY A 247 17.03 -10.17 21.39
N ASN A 248 16.61 -9.51 22.49
CA ASN A 248 16.99 -9.87 23.87
C ASN A 248 18.52 -9.97 24.09
N GLY A 249 19.30 -9.05 23.51
CA GLY A 249 20.76 -9.01 23.67
C GLY A 249 21.57 -9.90 22.72
N THR A 250 20.92 -10.53 21.74
CA THR A 250 21.60 -11.26 20.64
C THR A 250 22.49 -10.30 19.84
N LYS A 251 23.64 -10.80 19.36
CA LYS A 251 24.58 -10.05 18.51
C LYS A 251 24.76 -10.76 17.18
N LEU A 252 24.76 -9.99 16.10
CA LEU A 252 25.19 -10.47 14.79
C LEU A 252 26.67 -10.84 14.84
N THR A 253 27.09 -11.79 14.01
CA THR A 253 28.51 -11.95 13.76
C THR A 253 29.01 -10.70 13.05
N GLN A 254 29.91 -9.95 13.68
CA GLN A 254 30.79 -9.09 12.90
C GLN A 254 31.71 -10.00 12.07
N GLY A 255 31.22 -10.46 10.92
CA GLY A 255 32.13 -10.75 9.82
C GLY A 255 32.94 -9.47 9.60
N ASN A 256 34.26 -9.58 9.42
CA ASN A 256 35.13 -8.45 9.14
C ASN A 256 34.68 -7.76 7.83
N ARG A 257 33.67 -6.89 7.91
CA ARG A 257 33.21 -5.99 6.85
C ARG A 257 34.22 -4.85 6.72
N LYS A 258 35.46 -5.17 6.34
CA LYS A 258 36.33 -4.20 5.70
C LYS A 258 36.15 -4.43 4.22
N ASN A 259 35.83 -3.38 3.47
CA ASN A 259 35.87 -3.40 2.01
C ASN A 259 37.26 -3.95 1.61
N ILE A 260 37.27 -5.14 1.02
CA ILE A 260 38.46 -5.88 0.62
C ILE A 260 38.95 -5.23 -0.68
N SER A 261 40.24 -4.86 -0.75
CA SER A 261 40.82 -4.29 -1.98
C SER A 261 41.01 -5.36 -3.06
N ASP A 262 41.12 -5.00 -4.35
CA ASP A 262 41.28 -5.97 -5.45
C ASP A 262 42.47 -6.94 -5.27
N LYS A 263 43.51 -6.50 -4.55
CA LYS A 263 44.68 -7.32 -4.26
C LYS A 263 44.39 -8.39 -3.19
N ASP A 264 43.54 -8.04 -2.23
CA ASP A 264 43.02 -8.96 -1.22
C ASP A 264 41.89 -9.85 -1.80
N TYR A 265 41.24 -9.44 -2.91
CA TYR A 265 40.25 -10.23 -3.65
C TYR A 265 40.88 -11.43 -4.34
N GLN A 266 41.97 -11.24 -5.10
CA GLN A 266 42.60 -12.37 -5.78
C GLN A 266 43.26 -13.32 -4.77
N GLU A 267 43.88 -12.79 -3.70
CA GLU A 267 44.37 -13.62 -2.59
C GLU A 267 43.24 -14.34 -1.84
N GLN A 268 42.08 -13.71 -1.60
CA GLN A 268 40.94 -14.38 -1.00
C GLN A 268 40.31 -15.40 -1.95
N VAL A 269 40.04 -15.07 -3.21
CA VAL A 269 39.43 -15.97 -4.21
C VAL A 269 40.34 -17.16 -4.50
N ASP A 270 41.65 -16.95 -4.60
CA ASP A 270 42.64 -18.02 -4.75
C ASP A 270 42.75 -18.85 -3.44
N ASP A 271 42.68 -18.23 -2.26
CA ASP A 271 42.58 -18.94 -0.96
C ASP A 271 41.21 -19.68 -0.79
N PHE A 272 40.13 -19.17 -1.38
CA PHE A 272 38.76 -19.71 -1.39
C PHE A 272 38.61 -20.92 -2.33
N THR A 273 39.43 -20.98 -3.38
CA THR A 273 39.46 -22.07 -4.38
C THR A 273 40.60 -23.06 -4.14
N SER A 274 41.64 -22.67 -3.38
CA SER A 274 42.71 -23.58 -2.99
C SER A 274 42.23 -24.57 -1.91
N SER A 275 42.61 -25.83 -2.06
CA SER A 275 42.26 -26.93 -1.16
C SER A 275 43.11 -26.97 0.13
N GLN A 276 43.89 -25.91 0.41
CA GLN A 276 44.70 -25.80 1.62
C GLN A 276 44.31 -24.56 2.45
N PRO A 277 43.96 -24.73 3.73
CA PRO A 277 43.55 -23.63 4.60
C PRO A 277 44.79 -22.84 5.05
N ASN A 278 45.27 -21.90 4.24
CA ASN A 278 46.37 -21.05 4.68
C ASN A 278 45.83 -19.86 5.49
N GLY A 279 45.61 -20.13 6.79
CA GLY A 279 45.47 -19.08 7.81
C GLY A 279 44.12 -18.99 8.53
N PHE A 280 43.10 -19.75 8.11
CA PHE A 280 41.79 -19.74 8.77
C PHE A 280 41.62 -20.93 9.73
N ILE A 281 41.85 -20.72 11.03
CA ILE A 281 41.60 -21.74 12.07
C ILE A 281 40.56 -21.20 13.07
N SER A 282 39.30 -21.60 12.89
CA SER A 282 38.28 -21.47 13.94
C SER A 282 38.35 -22.71 14.83
N LEU A 283 38.68 -22.55 16.12
CA LEU A 283 38.78 -23.63 17.08
C LEU A 283 37.54 -23.71 17.99
N ASP A 284 37.16 -24.91 18.41
CA ASP A 284 36.18 -25.13 19.48
C ASP A 284 36.80 -24.93 20.88
N THR A 285 36.01 -25.10 21.94
CA THR A 285 36.49 -24.96 23.34
C THR A 285 37.58 -25.95 23.72
N ASN A 286 37.78 -27.00 22.93
CA ASN A 286 38.77 -28.05 23.15
C ASN A 286 39.99 -27.91 22.21
N GLY A 287 40.07 -26.82 21.44
CA GLY A 287 41.19 -26.57 20.52
C GLY A 287 41.14 -27.36 19.22
N ASN A 288 40.02 -27.99 18.86
CA ASN A 288 39.83 -28.68 17.59
C ASN A 288 39.28 -27.73 16.52
N ARG A 289 39.58 -27.99 15.24
CA ARG A 289 38.96 -27.23 14.13
C ARG A 289 37.44 -27.37 14.20
N LYS A 290 36.77 -26.24 14.41
CA LYS A 290 35.30 -26.15 14.51
C LYS A 290 34.60 -26.39 13.17
N PHE A 291 35.27 -26.07 12.06
CA PHE A 291 34.74 -26.23 10.70
C PHE A 291 35.72 -26.97 9.80
N LYS A 292 35.17 -27.73 8.84
CA LYS A 292 35.95 -28.52 7.88
C LYS A 292 36.75 -27.64 6.89
N ASP A 293 36.16 -26.54 6.47
CA ASP A 293 36.68 -25.59 5.51
C ASP A 293 36.06 -24.21 5.76
N ARG A 294 36.57 -23.20 5.05
CA ARG A 294 36.11 -21.81 5.18
C ARG A 294 34.67 -21.64 4.67
N TRP A 295 34.23 -22.42 3.69
CA TRP A 295 32.86 -22.38 3.18
C TRP A 295 31.82 -22.87 4.20
N ALA A 296 32.16 -23.90 4.98
CA ALA A 296 31.34 -24.40 6.07
C ALA A 296 31.26 -23.40 7.23
N TYR A 297 32.32 -22.63 7.46
CA TYR A 297 32.28 -21.49 8.37
C TYR A 297 31.31 -20.42 7.84
N PHE A 298 31.43 -20.00 6.58
CA PHE A 298 30.56 -18.98 6.00
C PHE A 298 29.09 -19.40 6.00
N GLU A 299 28.79 -20.61 5.54
CA GLU A 299 27.44 -21.18 5.59
C GLU A 299 26.85 -21.11 7.00
N PHE A 300 27.60 -21.56 8.00
CA PHE A 300 27.15 -21.55 9.39
C PHE A 300 26.82 -20.14 9.89
N TYR A 301 27.71 -19.17 9.67
CA TYR A 301 27.52 -17.81 10.20
C TYR A 301 26.48 -17.01 9.43
N ASN A 302 26.41 -17.15 8.10
CA ASN A 302 25.40 -16.48 7.28
C ASN A 302 24.00 -17.00 7.62
N ILE A 303 23.84 -18.32 7.78
CA ILE A 303 22.56 -18.91 8.24
C ILE A 303 22.20 -18.38 9.62
N ARG A 304 23.16 -18.39 10.56
CA ARG A 304 22.91 -17.92 11.93
C ARG A 304 22.49 -16.45 11.98
N ASP A 305 23.12 -15.59 11.19
CA ASP A 305 22.82 -14.16 11.15
C ASP A 305 21.42 -13.91 10.58
N VAL A 306 21.01 -14.65 9.54
CA VAL A 306 19.62 -14.62 9.04
C VAL A 306 18.62 -15.11 10.10
N GLU A 307 18.88 -16.25 10.73
CA GLU A 307 17.97 -16.83 11.72
C GLU A 307 17.79 -15.93 12.95
N CYS A 308 18.84 -15.26 13.39
CA CYS A 308 18.79 -14.41 14.57
C CYS A 308 18.00 -13.11 14.37
N ILE A 309 17.74 -12.70 13.11
CA ILE A 309 16.96 -11.49 12.78
C ILE A 309 15.45 -11.71 12.91
N PHE A 310 14.95 -12.93 12.81
CA PHE A 310 13.52 -13.21 12.89
C PHE A 310 12.92 -12.82 14.25
N ALA A 311 13.58 -13.14 15.36
CA ALA A 311 13.08 -12.80 16.69
C ALA A 311 12.91 -11.27 16.92
N PRO A 312 13.91 -10.43 16.60
CA PRO A 312 13.76 -8.97 16.54
C PRO A 312 12.57 -8.47 15.72
N ILE A 313 12.39 -8.99 14.49
CA ILE A 313 11.29 -8.58 13.61
C ILE A 313 9.94 -8.99 14.20
N ASN A 314 9.83 -10.21 14.74
CA ASN A 314 8.61 -10.67 15.41
C ASN A 314 8.23 -9.80 16.61
N ASN A 315 9.21 -9.43 17.43
CA ASN A 315 8.96 -8.55 18.57
C ASN A 315 8.49 -7.17 18.11
N MET A 316 9.03 -6.64 17.01
CA MET A 316 8.54 -5.40 16.39
C MET A 316 7.11 -5.54 15.87
N ILE A 317 6.78 -6.66 15.19
CA ILE A 317 5.41 -6.96 14.72
C ILE A 317 4.44 -6.98 15.90
N ASP A 318 4.79 -7.70 16.98
CA ASP A 318 3.94 -7.81 18.17
C ASP A 318 3.71 -6.46 18.86
N LEU A 319 4.73 -5.61 18.94
CA LEU A 319 4.62 -4.27 19.51
C LEU A 319 3.68 -3.36 18.69
N CYS A 320 3.73 -3.43 17.36
CA CYS A 320 2.82 -2.68 16.50
C CYS A 320 1.39 -3.26 16.57
N TRP A 321 1.27 -4.58 16.66
CA TRP A 321 -0.02 -5.26 16.77
C TRP A 321 -0.78 -4.88 18.03
N GLN A 322 -0.07 -4.64 19.15
CA GLN A 322 -0.69 -4.08 20.36
C GLN A 322 -1.41 -2.73 20.12
N GLN A 323 -1.06 -2.00 19.05
CA GLN A 323 -1.71 -0.76 18.66
C GLN A 323 -2.73 -0.95 17.51
N GLY A 324 -3.04 -2.20 17.16
CA GLY A 324 -3.97 -2.55 16.08
C GLY A 324 -3.39 -2.36 14.69
N ILE A 325 -2.06 -2.36 14.52
CA ILE A 325 -1.41 -2.13 13.22
C ILE A 325 -0.69 -3.40 12.78
N ASP A 326 -1.01 -3.89 11.58
CA ASP A 326 -0.19 -4.89 10.89
C ASP A 326 1.05 -4.21 10.31
N THR A 327 2.22 -4.54 10.86
CA THR A 327 3.52 -3.96 10.47
C THR A 327 3.88 -4.26 9.01
N LEU A 328 3.60 -5.47 8.53
CA LEU A 328 4.07 -5.89 7.21
C LEU A 328 3.30 -5.21 6.07
N SER A 329 2.07 -4.76 6.36
CA SER A 329 1.29 -3.93 5.44
C SER A 329 1.75 -2.47 5.38
N GLN A 330 2.70 -2.06 6.24
CA GLN A 330 3.23 -0.69 6.26
C GLN A 330 4.56 -0.61 5.49
N ILE A 331 4.92 0.60 5.08
CA ILE A 331 6.13 0.89 4.30
C ILE A 331 7.25 1.45 5.20
N SER A 332 6.91 2.04 6.35
CA SER A 332 7.90 2.65 7.26
C SER A 332 7.36 2.93 8.65
N LEU A 333 8.26 3.26 9.59
CA LEU A 333 7.94 3.75 10.93
C LEU A 333 7.01 4.96 10.91
N PHE A 334 7.18 5.87 9.95
CA PHE A 334 6.35 7.06 9.84
C PHE A 334 4.89 6.70 9.54
N GLN A 335 4.66 5.73 8.66
CA GLN A 335 3.31 5.27 8.33
C GLN A 335 2.67 4.51 9.51
N ILE A 336 3.46 3.73 10.25
CA ILE A 336 3.04 3.11 11.51
C ILE A 336 2.60 4.19 12.51
N ALA A 337 3.46 5.17 12.78
CA ALA A 337 3.17 6.24 13.73
C ALA A 337 1.91 7.04 13.36
N ASN A 338 1.74 7.37 12.08
CA ASN A 338 0.53 8.03 11.59
C ASN A 338 -0.70 7.15 11.79
N SER A 339 -0.64 5.87 11.40
CA SER A 339 -1.76 4.95 11.57
C SER A 339 -2.19 4.83 13.03
N ILE A 340 -1.23 4.73 13.95
CA ILE A 340 -1.49 4.73 15.40
C ILE A 340 -2.16 6.04 15.83
N LYS A 341 -1.60 7.20 15.44
CA LYS A 341 -2.15 8.53 15.77
C LYS A 341 -3.61 8.66 15.33
N TYR A 342 -3.92 8.26 14.10
CA TYR A 342 -5.28 8.32 13.60
C TYR A 342 -6.18 7.29 14.28
N ASN A 343 -5.71 6.08 14.57
CA ASN A 343 -6.52 5.12 15.35
C ASN A 343 -7.02 5.73 16.69
N TYR A 344 -6.15 6.42 17.44
CA TYR A 344 -6.56 7.13 18.67
C TYR A 344 -7.52 8.30 18.41
N THR A 345 -7.33 9.06 17.32
CA THR A 345 -8.25 10.15 16.95
C THR A 345 -9.67 9.65 16.68
N TRP A 346 -9.77 8.40 16.23
CA TRP A 346 -11.00 7.72 15.89
C TRP A 346 -11.49 6.76 16.98
N GLU A 347 -10.90 6.76 18.18
CA GLU A 347 -11.22 5.79 19.25
C GLU A 347 -12.69 5.82 19.69
N SER A 348 -13.31 7.01 19.70
CA SER A 348 -14.73 7.20 20.08
C SER A 348 -15.71 7.02 18.93
N PHE A 349 -15.22 6.57 17.76
CA PHE A 349 -16.07 6.30 16.61
C PHE A 349 -16.88 5.02 16.81
N ASP A 350 -18.19 5.11 16.58
CA ASP A 350 -19.12 3.99 16.57
C ASP A 350 -20.02 4.12 15.33
N ILE A 351 -19.99 3.09 14.49
CA ILE A 351 -20.75 3.01 13.25
C ILE A 351 -22.28 3.05 13.46
N ASN A 352 -22.76 2.73 14.67
CA ASN A 352 -24.18 2.70 14.99
C ASN A 352 -24.69 3.99 15.64
N VAL A 353 -23.80 4.91 16.03
CA VAL A 353 -24.20 6.23 16.54
C VAL A 353 -24.78 7.09 15.42
N ASP A 354 -25.86 7.82 15.72
CA ASP A 354 -26.40 8.83 14.79
C ASP A 354 -25.68 10.17 14.98
N TYR A 355 -24.60 10.36 14.22
CA TYR A 355 -23.92 11.65 14.12
C TYR A 355 -24.82 12.64 13.36
N ASN A 356 -25.56 13.47 14.09
CA ASN A 356 -26.37 14.54 13.51
C ASN A 356 -25.46 15.68 13.04
N ILE A 357 -25.48 15.97 11.74
CA ILE A 357 -24.87 17.18 11.20
C ILE A 357 -25.94 18.27 11.22
N GLU A 358 -25.95 19.08 12.27
CA GLU A 358 -26.79 20.28 12.32
C GLU A 358 -26.22 21.32 11.36
N THR A 359 -26.82 21.42 10.17
CA THR A 359 -26.55 22.55 9.31
C THR A 359 -27.64 23.60 9.57
N GLY A 360 -27.28 24.84 9.88
CA GLY A 360 -28.23 25.98 9.94
C GLY A 360 -28.91 26.31 8.60
N ASN A 361 -28.79 25.43 7.61
CA ASN A 361 -29.36 25.56 6.28
C ASN A 361 -30.85 25.22 6.28
N LYS A 362 -31.59 25.96 5.46
CA LYS A 362 -33.01 25.70 5.20
C LYS A 362 -33.20 24.31 4.58
N GLU A 363 -34.34 23.72 4.93
CA GLU A 363 -34.83 22.47 4.36
C GLU A 363 -34.97 22.58 2.84
N TYR A 364 -34.61 21.51 2.14
CA TYR A 364 -34.66 21.47 0.67
C TYR A 364 -36.12 21.47 0.19
N LYS A 365 -36.36 21.96 -1.03
CA LYS A 365 -37.64 21.75 -1.72
C LYS A 365 -37.36 21.47 -3.19
N PHE A 366 -37.98 20.43 -3.74
CA PHE A 366 -37.95 20.22 -5.18
C PHE A 366 -38.71 21.35 -5.88
N TYR A 367 -38.18 21.78 -7.01
CA TYR A 367 -38.79 22.76 -7.90
C TYR A 367 -38.66 22.28 -9.35
N SER A 368 -39.63 22.68 -10.17
CA SER A 368 -39.97 22.07 -11.46
C SER A 368 -38.77 21.83 -12.39
N GLU A 369 -37.93 22.84 -12.63
CA GLU A 369 -36.84 22.73 -13.60
C GLU A 369 -35.82 21.64 -13.24
N LYS A 370 -35.43 21.54 -11.97
CA LYS A 370 -34.49 20.50 -11.50
C LYS A 370 -35.15 19.15 -11.34
N TRP A 371 -36.43 19.12 -10.94
CA TRP A 371 -37.19 17.88 -10.79
C TRP A 371 -37.34 17.15 -12.12
N ASN A 372 -37.73 17.86 -13.19
CA ASN A 372 -37.92 17.28 -14.51
C ASN A 372 -36.64 16.63 -15.04
N LYS A 373 -35.48 17.30 -14.88
CA LYS A 373 -34.17 16.75 -15.25
C LYS A 373 -33.81 15.49 -14.46
N LYS A 374 -34.18 15.42 -13.17
CA LYS A 374 -33.93 14.22 -12.34
C LYS A 374 -34.80 13.06 -12.78
N VAL A 375 -36.10 13.29 -12.97
CA VAL A 375 -37.06 12.28 -13.40
C VAL A 375 -36.66 11.68 -14.74
N GLU A 376 -36.28 12.50 -15.72
CA GLU A 376 -35.74 12.03 -16.99
C GLU A 376 -34.50 11.14 -16.78
N GLY A 377 -33.58 11.59 -15.91
CA GLY A 377 -32.40 10.78 -15.57
C GLY A 377 -32.72 9.43 -14.93
N TYR A 378 -33.80 9.33 -14.14
CA TYR A 378 -34.25 8.06 -13.55
C TYR A 378 -34.87 7.14 -14.60
N LEU A 379 -35.69 7.68 -15.51
CA LEU A 379 -36.25 6.95 -16.63
C LEU A 379 -35.16 6.35 -17.52
N GLN A 380 -34.17 7.16 -17.91
CA GLN A 380 -33.04 6.68 -18.73
C GLN A 380 -32.23 5.58 -18.03
N GLN A 381 -32.05 5.67 -16.71
CA GLN A 381 -31.38 4.61 -15.93
C GLN A 381 -32.14 3.30 -15.93
N ASP A 382 -33.47 3.35 -15.83
CA ASP A 382 -34.31 2.16 -15.79
C ASP A 382 -34.45 1.52 -17.16
N ILE A 383 -34.58 2.31 -18.23
CA ILE A 383 -34.53 1.83 -19.63
C ILE A 383 -33.20 1.15 -19.92
N LYS A 384 -32.08 1.78 -19.54
CA LYS A 384 -30.74 1.22 -19.75
C LYS A 384 -30.52 -0.11 -19.00
N ALA A 385 -31.21 -0.29 -17.89
CA ALA A 385 -31.17 -1.51 -17.09
C ALA A 385 -32.29 -2.50 -17.43
N GLU A 386 -33.01 -2.28 -18.54
CA GLU A 386 -34.10 -3.14 -19.03
C GLU A 386 -35.21 -3.39 -17.99
N ARG A 387 -35.48 -2.42 -17.13
CA ARG A 387 -36.59 -2.47 -16.16
C ARG A 387 -37.89 -1.99 -16.82
N ASP A 388 -39.03 -2.51 -16.34
CA ASP A 388 -40.35 -1.99 -16.72
C ASP A 388 -40.54 -0.54 -16.23
N ALA A 389 -40.48 0.40 -17.17
CA ALA A 389 -40.57 1.83 -16.92
C ALA A 389 -42.00 2.40 -17.08
N THR A 390 -43.03 1.56 -17.26
CA THR A 390 -44.41 2.01 -17.54
C THR A 390 -44.96 2.92 -16.44
N ASN A 391 -44.61 2.63 -15.18
CA ASN A 391 -45.06 3.38 -13.99
C ASN A 391 -43.92 4.15 -13.30
N ASN A 392 -42.93 4.60 -14.06
CA ASN A 392 -41.83 5.39 -13.53
C ASN A 392 -42.34 6.72 -12.95
N VAL A 393 -41.60 7.31 -12.00
CA VAL A 393 -41.89 8.62 -11.45
C VAL A 393 -41.98 9.66 -12.56
N THR A 394 -42.85 10.65 -12.38
CA THR A 394 -43.13 11.69 -13.37
C THR A 394 -42.93 13.08 -12.80
N ALA A 395 -43.01 14.10 -13.66
CA ALA A 395 -43.03 15.50 -13.23
C ALA A 395 -44.16 15.79 -12.21
N ASN A 396 -45.29 15.06 -12.29
CA ASN A 396 -46.45 15.26 -11.43
C ASN A 396 -46.26 14.74 -10.00
N ASP A 397 -45.26 13.90 -9.75
CA ASP A 397 -45.01 13.30 -8.43
C ASP A 397 -44.21 14.23 -7.50
N MET A 398 -43.85 15.44 -7.94
CA MET A 398 -43.02 16.37 -7.18
C MET A 398 -43.58 16.71 -5.80
N ASP A 399 -44.90 16.97 -5.71
CA ASP A 399 -45.53 17.36 -4.45
C ASP A 399 -45.54 16.21 -3.44
N TYR A 400 -45.70 14.98 -3.91
CA TYR A 400 -45.59 13.79 -3.07
C TYR A 400 -44.19 13.65 -2.46
N PHE A 401 -43.14 13.78 -3.27
CA PHE A 401 -41.77 13.69 -2.73
C PHE A 401 -41.36 14.91 -1.91
N ASN A 402 -41.96 16.09 -2.15
CA ASN A 402 -41.80 17.25 -1.27
C ASN A 402 -42.41 17.01 0.12
N GLN A 403 -43.54 16.31 0.23
CA GLN A 403 -44.12 15.91 1.52
C GLN A 403 -43.25 14.92 2.29
N MET A 404 -42.37 14.18 1.59
CA MET A 404 -41.41 13.28 2.22
C MET A 404 -40.13 13.96 2.68
N ILE A 405 -39.84 15.20 2.30
CA ILE A 405 -38.59 15.90 2.66
C ILE A 405 -38.34 16.01 4.17
N PRO A 406 -39.36 16.23 5.03
CA PRO A 406 -39.16 16.21 6.48
C PRO A 406 -38.64 14.88 7.01
N ASN A 407 -38.85 13.79 6.25
CA ASN A 407 -38.21 12.53 6.53
C ASN A 407 -36.71 12.66 6.24
N LYS A 408 -35.90 12.18 7.17
CA LYS A 408 -34.46 12.17 7.02
C LYS A 408 -34.03 11.18 5.93
N CYS A 409 -32.81 11.34 5.42
CA CYS A 409 -32.24 10.38 4.48
C CYS A 409 -32.30 8.95 5.00
N CYS A 410 -32.79 8.03 4.16
CA CYS A 410 -32.97 6.61 4.51
C CYS A 410 -31.69 5.82 4.83
N TYR A 411 -30.51 6.44 4.70
CA TYR A 411 -29.22 5.81 4.96
C TYR A 411 -28.46 6.48 6.09
N CYS A 412 -28.41 7.81 6.13
CA CYS A 412 -27.64 8.54 7.12
C CYS A 412 -28.49 9.33 8.11
N ASN A 413 -29.81 9.29 8.03
CA ASN A 413 -30.69 10.05 8.92
C ASN A 413 -30.40 11.57 8.97
N ALA A 414 -29.70 12.12 7.98
CA ALA A 414 -29.49 13.57 7.86
C ALA A 414 -30.70 14.25 7.20
N LYS A 415 -30.96 15.49 7.61
CA LYS A 415 -31.99 16.35 6.99
C LYS A 415 -31.58 16.74 5.57
N PHE A 416 -32.57 16.92 4.69
CA PHE A 416 -32.33 17.38 3.34
C PHE A 416 -32.24 18.90 3.28
N THR A 417 -31.16 19.41 2.69
CA THR A 417 -30.89 20.85 2.56
C THR A 417 -30.33 21.16 1.17
N ASN A 418 -30.10 22.44 0.88
CA ASN A 418 -29.44 22.85 -0.38
C ASN A 418 -28.01 22.30 -0.53
N LEU A 419 -27.34 21.95 0.58
CA LEU A 419 -26.07 21.25 0.57
C LEU A 419 -26.28 19.72 0.50
N ASN A 420 -27.17 19.19 1.35
CA ASN A 420 -27.49 17.78 1.41
C ASN A 420 -28.73 17.45 0.56
N LYS A 421 -28.58 17.44 -0.77
CA LYS A 421 -29.71 17.32 -1.69
C LYS A 421 -30.32 15.90 -1.71
N PRO A 422 -31.66 15.78 -1.73
CA PRO A 422 -32.35 14.49 -1.84
C PRO A 422 -32.27 13.93 -3.26
N THR A 423 -32.23 12.62 -3.36
CA THR A 423 -32.33 11.78 -4.55
C THR A 423 -33.33 10.66 -4.28
N LEU A 424 -33.96 10.15 -5.33
CA LEU A 424 -34.77 8.94 -5.23
C LEU A 424 -33.84 7.73 -5.29
N GLU A 425 -34.06 6.83 -4.34
CA GLU A 425 -33.40 5.55 -4.24
C GLU A 425 -34.45 4.44 -4.30
N ARG A 426 -34.19 3.42 -5.12
CA ARG A 426 -35.08 2.26 -5.23
C ARG A 426 -35.05 1.43 -3.95
N ILE A 427 -36.23 0.98 -3.52
CA ILE A 427 -36.37 0.02 -2.42
C ILE A 427 -35.97 -1.37 -2.92
N ASP A 428 -36.58 -1.82 -4.02
CA ASP A 428 -36.18 -2.99 -4.80
C ASP A 428 -35.42 -2.56 -6.06
N LYS A 429 -34.20 -3.06 -6.23
CA LYS A 429 -33.31 -2.75 -7.36
C LYS A 429 -33.78 -3.33 -8.69
N ASN A 430 -34.67 -4.32 -8.68
CA ASN A 430 -35.22 -4.95 -9.88
C ASN A 430 -36.44 -4.22 -10.42
N ILE A 431 -37.08 -3.39 -9.60
CA ILE A 431 -38.24 -2.58 -9.97
C ILE A 431 -37.75 -1.17 -10.37
N ALA A 432 -38.37 -0.56 -11.38
CA ALA A 432 -38.06 0.81 -11.77
C ALA A 432 -38.35 1.82 -10.64
N HIS A 433 -37.95 3.07 -10.83
CA HIS A 433 -38.29 4.15 -9.90
C HIS A 433 -39.79 4.46 -9.96
N THR A 434 -40.62 3.66 -9.32
CA THR A 434 -42.05 3.96 -9.14
C THR A 434 -42.26 4.75 -7.84
N LYS A 435 -43.40 5.42 -7.72
CA LYS A 435 -43.76 6.22 -6.55
C LYS A 435 -43.67 5.43 -5.23
N ASP A 436 -44.08 4.17 -5.24
CA ASP A 436 -44.09 3.29 -4.06
C ASP A 436 -42.77 2.52 -3.88
N ASN A 437 -41.93 2.44 -4.92
CA ASN A 437 -40.61 1.81 -4.86
C ASN A 437 -39.48 2.81 -4.56
N CYS A 438 -39.79 4.08 -4.25
CA CYS A 438 -38.78 5.11 -4.01
C CYS A 438 -38.76 5.59 -2.56
N LYS A 439 -37.55 5.71 -2.01
CA LYS A 439 -37.26 6.41 -0.75
C LYS A 439 -36.27 7.54 -0.99
N LEU A 440 -36.26 8.54 -0.09
CA LEU A 440 -35.31 9.64 -0.20
C LEU A 440 -33.95 9.26 0.38
N ALA A 441 -32.93 9.31 -0.47
CA ALA A 441 -31.51 9.20 -0.09
C ALA A 441 -30.79 10.51 -0.39
N CYS A 442 -29.79 10.91 0.39
CA CYS A 442 -28.98 12.04 -0.02
C CYS A 442 -28.02 11.66 -1.16
N GLN A 443 -27.67 12.66 -1.97
CA GLN A 443 -26.79 12.47 -3.12
C GLN A 443 -25.46 11.80 -2.74
N LEU A 444 -24.87 12.18 -1.59
CA LEU A 444 -23.66 11.56 -1.04
C LEU A 444 -23.83 10.05 -0.89
N ASN A 445 -24.83 9.61 -0.12
CA ASN A 445 -25.04 8.20 0.18
C ASN A 445 -25.39 7.41 -1.07
N ASN A 446 -26.17 7.99 -1.99
CA ASN A 446 -26.55 7.34 -3.23
C ASN A 446 -25.32 7.10 -4.13
N SER A 447 -24.47 8.13 -4.28
CA SER A 447 -23.19 7.99 -5.00
C SER A 447 -22.25 6.97 -4.35
N THR A 448 -22.10 7.01 -3.01
CA THR A 448 -21.25 6.05 -2.29
C THR A 448 -21.79 4.62 -2.35
N ARG A 449 -23.11 4.41 -2.47
CA ARG A 449 -23.71 3.06 -2.55
C ARG A 449 -23.82 2.49 -3.96
N SER A 450 -23.79 3.34 -4.99
CA SER A 450 -24.20 2.99 -6.35
C SER A 450 -23.52 1.73 -6.92
N ASN A 451 -22.34 1.34 -6.42
CA ASN A 451 -21.70 0.05 -6.74
C ASN A 451 -20.96 -0.62 -5.57
N ASN A 452 -21.12 -0.14 -4.34
CA ASN A 452 -20.33 -0.57 -3.19
C ASN A 452 -21.11 -1.48 -2.24
N ASP A 453 -20.39 -2.31 -1.49
CA ASP A 453 -20.95 -3.11 -0.40
C ASP A 453 -21.71 -2.23 0.62
N ALA A 454 -22.89 -2.69 1.05
CA ALA A 454 -23.79 -1.88 1.87
C ALA A 454 -23.21 -1.51 3.24
N ASP A 455 -22.43 -2.41 3.86
CA ASP A 455 -21.82 -2.18 5.16
C ASP A 455 -20.63 -1.23 5.01
N MET A 456 -19.82 -1.42 3.97
CA MET A 456 -18.74 -0.53 3.61
C MET A 456 -19.23 0.90 3.32
N ALA A 457 -20.33 1.02 2.58
CA ALA A 457 -20.93 2.32 2.32
C ALA A 457 -21.44 2.97 3.62
N LYS A 458 -22.08 2.21 4.52
CA LYS A 458 -22.49 2.70 5.84
C LYS A 458 -21.30 3.21 6.64
N LEU A 459 -20.19 2.47 6.65
CA LEU A 459 -18.95 2.85 7.33
C LEU A 459 -18.42 4.20 6.81
N VAL A 460 -18.21 4.33 5.50
CA VAL A 460 -17.71 5.57 4.88
C VAL A 460 -18.60 6.77 5.22
N ILE A 461 -19.93 6.58 5.17
CA ILE A 461 -20.91 7.63 5.49
C ILE A 461 -20.81 8.04 6.96
N GLN A 462 -20.73 7.09 7.89
CA GLN A 462 -20.65 7.40 9.32
C GLN A 462 -19.31 8.04 9.68
N MET A 463 -18.22 7.58 9.08
CA MET A 463 -16.92 8.20 9.26
C MET A 463 -16.92 9.67 8.80
N TYR A 464 -17.54 9.94 7.64
CA TYR A 464 -17.69 11.30 7.14
C TYR A 464 -18.42 12.20 8.15
N LYS A 465 -19.54 11.72 8.71
CA LYS A 465 -20.31 12.48 9.70
C LYS A 465 -19.54 12.71 11.00
N TYR A 466 -18.87 11.68 11.51
CA TYR A 466 -18.05 11.79 12.71
C TYR A 466 -16.92 12.80 12.52
N ALA A 467 -16.22 12.75 11.37
CA ALA A 467 -15.18 13.70 11.04
C ALA A 467 -15.69 15.14 11.07
N ILE A 468 -16.87 15.42 10.50
CA ILE A 468 -17.48 16.75 10.55
C ILE A 468 -17.81 17.15 11.99
N VAL A 469 -18.51 16.28 12.74
CA VAL A 469 -18.95 16.58 14.13
C VAL A 469 -17.76 16.84 15.06
N LYS A 470 -16.66 16.12 14.85
CA LYS A 470 -15.43 16.22 15.66
C LYS A 470 -14.39 17.19 15.07
N ASN A 471 -14.69 17.85 13.95
CA ASN A 471 -13.77 18.72 13.21
C ASN A 471 -12.43 18.03 12.87
N LEU A 472 -12.49 16.77 12.45
CA LEU A 472 -11.30 15.99 12.09
C LEU A 472 -10.80 16.33 10.68
N PRO A 473 -9.49 16.15 10.43
CA PRO A 473 -8.92 16.29 9.09
C PRO A 473 -9.59 15.36 8.07
N MET A 474 -9.81 15.90 6.88
CA MET A 474 -10.34 15.18 5.72
C MET A 474 -9.52 15.56 4.49
N THR A 475 -9.56 14.73 3.45
CA THR A 475 -8.81 15.01 2.21
C THR A 475 -9.25 16.33 1.60
N ILE A 476 -8.28 17.13 1.15
CA ILE A 476 -8.54 18.43 0.53
C ILE A 476 -9.23 18.24 -0.82
N GLU A 477 -10.41 18.82 -0.98
CA GLU A 477 -11.15 18.82 -2.26
C GLU A 477 -10.88 20.06 -3.11
N ASP A 478 -10.43 21.15 -2.50
CA ASP A 478 -10.26 22.44 -3.18
C ASP A 478 -8.83 22.61 -3.69
N GLU A 479 -8.68 22.70 -5.01
CA GLU A 479 -7.39 22.87 -5.68
C GLU A 479 -6.64 24.12 -5.22
N LYS A 480 -7.34 25.24 -4.99
CA LYS A 480 -6.70 26.48 -4.55
C LYS A 480 -6.20 26.34 -3.12
N VAL A 481 -6.97 25.69 -2.24
CA VAL A 481 -6.56 25.36 -0.88
C VAL A 481 -5.35 24.44 -0.90
N TYR A 482 -5.38 23.38 -1.71
CA TYR A 482 -4.24 22.48 -1.91
C TYR A 482 -2.99 23.24 -2.35
N GLN A 483 -3.11 24.10 -3.38
CA GLN A 483 -1.98 24.88 -3.90
C GLN A 483 -1.47 25.90 -2.87
N PHE A 484 -2.35 26.51 -2.09
CA PHE A 484 -1.98 27.43 -1.02
C PHE A 484 -1.20 26.71 0.10
N LEU A 485 -1.70 25.57 0.56
CA LEU A 485 -1.03 24.74 1.56
C LEU A 485 0.31 24.22 1.03
N ARG A 486 0.36 23.73 -0.21
CA ARG A 486 1.59 23.24 -0.86
C ARG A 486 2.68 24.31 -0.93
N LYS A 487 2.33 25.54 -1.27
CA LYS A 487 3.29 26.67 -1.31
C LYS A 487 3.89 27.01 0.06
N SER A 488 3.17 26.69 1.12
CA SER A 488 3.56 26.97 2.51
C SER A 488 4.34 25.82 3.15
N ILE A 489 4.39 24.65 2.49
CA ILE A 489 5.18 23.49 2.94
C ILE A 489 6.57 23.59 2.29
N GLN A 490 7.57 24.03 3.06
CA GLN A 490 8.99 23.88 2.71
C GLN A 490 9.60 22.76 3.56
N GLY A 491 10.09 21.69 2.92
CA GLY A 491 10.91 20.67 3.59
C GLY A 491 10.18 19.65 4.48
N GLY A 492 8.86 19.48 4.36
CA GLY A 492 8.11 18.48 5.12
C GLY A 492 8.04 17.10 4.44
N LEU A 493 8.18 16.02 5.22
CA LEU A 493 7.83 14.63 4.82
C LEU A 493 6.31 14.55 4.53
N SER A 494 5.90 14.97 3.35
CA SER A 494 4.55 14.69 2.84
C SER A 494 4.35 13.18 2.73
N GLN A 495 3.12 12.69 2.95
CA GLN A 495 2.70 11.34 2.57
C GLN A 495 2.61 11.20 1.04
N ALA A 496 3.64 11.63 0.32
CA ALA A 496 3.77 11.40 -1.11
C ALA A 496 4.38 10.00 -1.30
N GLU A 497 3.57 9.05 -1.75
CA GLU A 497 4.04 7.74 -2.21
C GLU A 497 4.66 7.86 -3.60
N ASN A 498 5.91 8.25 -3.68
CA ASN A 498 6.64 8.29 -4.95
C ASN A 498 6.88 6.88 -5.51
N ASN A 499 5.85 6.26 -6.11
CA ASN A 499 5.86 4.93 -6.69
C ASN A 499 6.47 4.97 -8.08
N VAL A 500 7.67 4.44 -8.20
CA VAL A 500 8.39 4.31 -9.47
C VAL A 500 8.24 2.88 -9.97
N THR A 501 7.41 2.68 -10.98
CA THR A 501 7.17 1.41 -11.68
C THR A 501 8.17 1.23 -12.82
N ALA A 502 8.97 0.17 -12.79
CA ALA A 502 9.80 -0.23 -13.93
C ALA A 502 9.17 -1.44 -14.64
N TYR A 503 9.21 -1.45 -15.97
CA TYR A 503 8.80 -2.60 -16.78
C TYR A 503 10.04 -3.16 -17.47
N ASP A 504 10.39 -4.40 -17.15
CA ASP A 504 11.50 -5.11 -17.78
C ASP A 504 11.03 -5.87 -19.02
N PHE A 505 11.79 -5.75 -20.11
CA PHE A 505 11.82 -6.75 -21.18
C PHE A 505 13.05 -7.61 -20.98
N ASP A 506 12.98 -8.87 -21.42
CA ASP A 506 13.79 -10.06 -21.06
C ASP A 506 15.24 -9.88 -20.56
N TYR A 507 15.98 -8.82 -20.88
CA TYR A 507 17.34 -8.60 -20.36
C TYR A 507 17.76 -7.13 -20.10
N ILE A 508 16.86 -6.13 -20.11
CA ILE A 508 17.21 -4.71 -19.87
C ILE A 508 16.07 -3.94 -19.16
N ILE A 509 16.37 -3.31 -18.02
CA ILE A 509 15.53 -2.26 -17.40
C ILE A 509 15.60 -1.01 -18.28
N THR A 510 14.60 -0.79 -19.15
CA THR A 510 14.64 0.33 -20.10
C THR A 510 13.81 1.54 -19.68
N HIS A 511 12.91 1.39 -18.69
CA HIS A 511 11.95 2.44 -18.34
C HIS A 511 11.65 2.46 -16.84
N ILE A 512 11.89 3.61 -16.21
CA ILE A 512 11.55 3.97 -14.83
C ILE A 512 10.36 4.94 -14.93
N LEU A 513 9.17 4.54 -14.48
CA LEU A 513 7.93 5.30 -14.70
C LEU A 513 7.04 5.34 -13.45
N ASP A 514 6.63 6.55 -13.08
CA ASP A 514 5.65 6.92 -12.04
C ASP A 514 6.21 7.55 -10.77
N LEU A 515 5.39 8.42 -10.19
CA LEU A 515 5.49 9.10 -8.90
C LEU A 515 4.03 9.29 -8.45
N ASP A 516 3.55 8.53 -7.46
CA ASP A 516 2.15 8.56 -7.01
C ASP A 516 1.92 9.48 -5.80
N PHE A 517 1.64 10.76 -6.04
CA PHE A 517 1.44 11.73 -4.95
C PHE A 517 0.07 11.56 -4.25
N ASN A 518 -0.10 10.53 -3.41
CA ASN A 518 -1.30 10.35 -2.61
C ASN A 518 -1.15 10.90 -1.18
N SER A 519 -1.28 12.23 -1.10
CA SER A 519 -1.64 13.08 0.06
C SER A 519 -0.58 14.10 0.49
N LEU A 520 -0.95 15.37 0.33
CA LEU A 520 -0.38 16.47 1.09
C LEU A 520 -1.20 16.62 2.37
N ASP A 521 -0.68 16.12 3.48
CA ASP A 521 -1.02 16.69 4.78
C ASP A 521 0.21 17.44 5.30
N ALA A 522 0.00 18.70 5.65
CA ALA A 522 0.96 19.44 6.43
C ALA A 522 1.03 18.77 7.80
N ASN A 523 2.23 18.36 8.22
CA ASN A 523 2.52 18.19 9.64
C ASN A 523 2.31 19.54 10.31
N ALA A 524 1.09 19.80 10.77
CA ALA A 524 0.81 20.89 11.68
C ALA A 524 1.36 20.47 13.05
N PHE A 525 2.48 21.10 13.40
CA PHE A 525 3.08 21.28 14.72
C PHE A 525 4.17 20.31 15.21
N CYS A 526 5.33 20.94 15.44
CA CYS A 526 6.30 20.84 16.53
C CYS A 526 6.24 19.64 17.48
#